data_AF-A0A933BPV8-F1
#
_entry.id   AF-A0A933BPV8-F1
#
_cell.length_a   1.000
_cell.length_b   1.000
_cell.length_c   1.000
_cell.angle_alpha   90.00
_cell.angle_beta   90.00
_cell.angle_gamma   90.00
#
_symmetry.space_group_name_H-M   'P 1'
#
loop_
_entity.id
_entity.type
_entity.pdbx_description
1 polymer ?
#
loop_
_entity_poly.entity_id
_entity_poly.type
_entity_poly.pdbx_seq_one_letter_code
_entity_poly.pdbx_strand_id
1 'polypeptide(L)'
;SKTIEKGAFNNNNPFSNLKYAAQDRVFGYVLLTWFIMGFANLWTQPLRVDYIASKTYGIEGSAFFVAMITAVIPDTMRFLFIPFWARLFDRMNFIALRMILNVIFGMGIGLYFLTREPAVIALGSALIGIGFAGGSIAWGLWVTKYAPPGKAAAYMSVHVSLTGIRGALGPMIGFWTINQIGPVNMGLLSCGMMILATAMLIPEIGLGKRQTSP
;
A
#
# COMPACT_ATOMS: atom_id res chain seq x y z
N SER A 1 38.31 1.57 24.38
CA SER A 1 37.26 1.25 23.39
C SER A 1 35.97 0.82 24.09
N LYS A 2 35.30 1.73 24.81
CA LYS A 2 34.13 1.40 25.67
C LYS A 2 32.99 2.43 25.53
N THR A 3 32.85 3.04 24.36
CA THR A 3 31.97 4.21 24.17
C THR A 3 30.96 4.06 23.03
N ILE A 4 30.69 2.84 22.54
CA ILE A 4 29.77 2.63 21.40
C ILE A 4 28.46 1.92 21.80
N GLU A 5 28.36 1.27 22.96
CA GLU A 5 27.16 0.48 23.34
C GLU A 5 26.33 1.08 24.50
N LYS A 6 26.01 2.37 24.47
CA LYS A 6 25.11 2.97 25.49
C LYS A 6 23.82 3.61 24.97
N GLY A 7 23.52 3.48 23.68
CA GLY A 7 22.31 4.08 23.08
C GLY A 7 21.17 3.13 22.69
N ALA A 8 21.39 1.82 22.65
CA ALA A 8 20.55 0.95 21.81
C ALA A 8 19.40 0.20 22.52
N PHE A 9 19.34 0.11 23.85
CA PHE A 9 18.34 -0.74 24.53
C PHE A 9 17.80 -0.18 25.85
N ASN A 10 17.58 1.14 25.94
CA ASN A 10 16.88 1.71 27.10
C ASN A 10 15.63 2.48 26.69
N ASN A 11 14.68 1.77 26.08
CA ASN A 11 13.31 2.26 25.91
C ASN A 11 12.36 1.17 26.43
N ASN A 12 11.99 1.26 27.71
CA ASN A 12 10.97 0.41 28.34
C ASN A 12 9.55 0.60 27.78
N ASN A 13 9.38 1.41 26.72
CA ASN A 13 8.10 1.67 26.08
C ASN A 13 8.16 1.29 24.59
N PRO A 14 7.43 0.24 24.15
CA PRO A 14 7.36 -0.15 22.74
C PRO A 14 6.78 0.94 21.83
N PHE A 15 6.07 1.92 22.40
CA PHE A 15 5.48 3.05 21.67
C PHE A 15 6.39 4.29 21.58
N SER A 16 7.59 4.23 22.17
CA SER A 16 8.54 5.37 22.22
C SER A 16 8.92 5.92 20.84
N ASN A 17 8.91 5.07 19.79
CA ASN A 17 9.22 5.48 18.42
C ASN A 17 8.06 6.21 17.73
N LEU A 18 6.81 6.07 18.20
CA LEU A 18 5.65 6.74 17.58
C LEU A 18 5.80 8.26 17.54
N LYS A 19 6.57 8.84 18.46
CA LYS A 19 6.90 10.27 18.47
C LYS A 19 7.54 10.75 17.17
N TYR A 20 8.25 9.88 16.43
CA TYR A 20 8.87 10.26 15.15
C TYR A 20 7.84 10.67 14.10
N ALA A 21 6.63 10.09 14.12
CA ALA A 21 5.55 10.51 13.22
C ALA A 21 5.09 11.97 13.46
N ALA A 22 5.26 12.48 14.69
CA ALA A 22 4.90 13.86 15.03
C ALA A 22 6.09 14.83 14.99
N GLN A 23 7.29 14.36 15.33
CA GLN A 23 8.50 15.18 15.41
C GLN A 23 9.15 15.42 14.05
N ASP A 24 9.16 14.42 13.17
CA ASP A 24 9.60 14.56 11.79
C ASP A 24 8.38 14.77 10.91
N ARG A 25 8.11 16.04 10.58
CA ARG A 25 6.92 16.43 9.81
C ARG A 25 6.91 15.87 8.40
N VAL A 26 8.07 15.74 7.76
CA VAL A 26 8.17 15.20 6.39
C VAL A 26 7.90 13.70 6.42
N PHE A 27 8.55 12.98 7.34
CA PHE A 27 8.26 11.56 7.55
C PHE A 27 6.80 11.33 7.90
N GLY A 28 6.24 12.08 8.86
CA GLY A 28 4.84 11.98 9.26
C GLY A 28 3.85 12.25 8.13
N TYR A 29 4.13 13.23 7.28
CA TYR A 29 3.30 13.54 6.11
C TYR A 29 3.33 12.41 5.09
N VAL A 30 4.51 11.94 4.69
CA VAL A 30 4.66 10.81 3.76
C VAL A 30 4.05 9.53 4.36
N LEU A 31 4.23 9.31 5.66
CA LEU A 31 3.63 8.20 6.41
C LEU A 31 2.09 8.24 6.38
N LEU A 32 1.48 9.43 6.47
CA LEU A 32 0.04 9.59 6.33
C LEU A 32 -0.44 9.21 4.93
N THR A 33 0.28 9.58 3.87
CA THR A 33 -0.07 9.15 2.49
C THR A 33 0.02 7.63 2.33
N TRP A 34 1.03 7.00 2.96
CA TRP A 34 1.14 5.55 3.04
C TRP A 34 0.01 4.92 3.82
N PHE A 35 -0.45 5.58 4.89
CA PHE A 35 -1.59 5.14 5.68
C PHE A 35 -2.87 5.12 4.84
N ILE A 36 -3.20 6.23 4.18
CA ILE A 36 -4.41 6.37 3.35
C ILE A 36 -4.42 5.33 2.23
N MET A 37 -3.33 5.23 1.46
CA MET A 37 -3.25 4.24 0.38
C MET A 37 -3.27 2.80 0.92
N GLY A 38 -2.53 2.53 2.00
CA GLY A 38 -2.51 1.23 2.63
C GLY A 38 -3.90 0.80 3.09
N PHE A 39 -4.65 1.72 3.71
CA PHE A 39 -6.02 1.49 4.12
C PHE A 39 -6.93 1.19 2.92
N ALA A 40 -6.89 2.03 1.89
CA ALA A 40 -7.66 1.87 0.65
C ALA A 40 -7.44 0.51 -0.04
N ASN A 41 -6.26 -0.10 0.14
CA ASN A 41 -5.98 -1.45 -0.33
C ASN A 41 -6.44 -2.51 0.68
N LEU A 42 -5.97 -2.45 1.93
CA LEU A 42 -6.14 -3.52 2.92
C LEU A 42 -7.60 -3.78 3.28
N TRP A 43 -8.44 -2.76 3.37
CA TRP A 43 -9.86 -2.95 3.70
C TRP A 43 -10.64 -3.67 2.59
N THR A 44 -10.17 -3.63 1.34
CA THR A 44 -10.79 -4.35 0.21
C THR A 44 -10.26 -5.77 0.05
N GLN A 45 -9.11 -6.10 0.64
CA GLN A 45 -8.47 -7.41 0.49
C GLN A 45 -9.42 -8.59 0.74
N PRO A 46 -10.09 -8.70 1.90
CA PRO A 46 -11.03 -9.79 2.15
C PRO A 46 -12.29 -9.68 1.30
N LEU A 47 -12.72 -8.45 0.99
CA LEU A 47 -13.91 -8.19 0.17
C LEU A 47 -13.76 -8.66 -1.27
N ARG A 48 -12.52 -8.73 -1.78
CA ARG A 48 -12.28 -9.20 -3.15
C ARG A 48 -12.67 -10.67 -3.33
N VAL A 49 -12.43 -11.51 -2.32
CA VAL A 49 -12.87 -12.91 -2.32
C VAL A 49 -14.38 -12.98 -2.18
N ASP A 50 -14.94 -12.27 -1.21
CA ASP A 50 -16.39 -12.21 -0.96
C ASP A 50 -17.16 -11.74 -2.20
N TYR A 51 -16.66 -10.70 -2.89
CA TYR A 51 -17.30 -10.12 -4.07
C TYR A 51 -17.54 -11.14 -5.19
N ILE A 52 -16.51 -11.94 -5.50
CA ILE A 52 -16.57 -12.90 -6.61
C ILE A 52 -17.18 -14.24 -6.22
N ALA A 53 -17.13 -14.61 -4.94
CA ALA A 53 -17.69 -15.87 -4.45
C ALA A 53 -19.17 -15.74 -4.07
N SER A 54 -19.63 -14.55 -3.70
CA SER A 54 -20.95 -14.36 -3.12
C SER A 54 -22.07 -14.33 -4.17
N LYS A 55 -23.15 -15.03 -3.84
CA LYS A 55 -24.43 -14.96 -4.54
C LYS A 55 -25.06 -13.57 -4.46
N THR A 56 -24.80 -12.83 -3.38
CA THR A 56 -25.34 -11.48 -3.15
C THR A 56 -24.93 -10.51 -4.26
N TYR A 57 -23.76 -10.69 -4.86
CA TYR A 57 -23.28 -9.82 -5.94
C TYR A 57 -23.51 -10.38 -7.34
N GLY A 58 -23.99 -11.63 -7.44
CA GLY A 58 -24.42 -12.27 -8.70
C GLY A 58 -23.29 -12.82 -9.57
N ILE A 59 -22.09 -13.05 -9.01
CA ILE A 59 -20.97 -13.66 -9.73
C ILE A 59 -20.94 -15.18 -9.53
N GLU A 60 -21.18 -15.66 -8.30
CA GLU A 60 -21.20 -17.09 -7.95
C GLU A 60 -19.98 -17.86 -8.50
N GLY A 61 -18.80 -17.25 -8.37
CA GLY A 61 -17.56 -17.78 -8.90
C GLY A 61 -17.22 -19.16 -8.32
N SER A 62 -16.88 -20.11 -9.18
CA SER A 62 -16.36 -21.41 -8.74
C SER A 62 -15.08 -21.25 -7.91
N ALA A 63 -14.76 -22.21 -7.05
CA ALA A 63 -13.53 -22.18 -6.25
C ALA A 63 -12.26 -21.99 -7.11
N PHE A 64 -12.24 -22.60 -8.31
CA PHE A 64 -11.16 -22.42 -9.28
C PHE A 64 -11.08 -20.97 -9.78
N PHE A 65 -12.21 -20.36 -10.17
CA PHE A 65 -12.25 -18.97 -10.59
C PHE A 65 -11.79 -18.02 -9.46
N VAL A 66 -12.26 -18.26 -8.24
CA VAL A 66 -11.88 -17.46 -7.06
C VAL A 66 -10.36 -17.53 -6.84
N ALA A 67 -9.78 -18.73 -6.85
CA ALA A 67 -8.34 -18.91 -6.70
C ALA A 67 -7.53 -18.26 -7.84
N MET A 68 -8.02 -18.39 -9.08
CA MET A 68 -7.38 -17.78 -10.25
C MET A 68 -7.31 -16.26 -10.13
N ILE A 69 -8.44 -15.63 -9.79
CA ILE A 69 -8.55 -14.19 -9.68
C ILE A 69 -7.81 -13.65 -8.47
N THR A 70 -7.85 -14.32 -7.31
CA THR A 70 -7.35 -13.72 -6.05
C THR A 70 -5.90 -14.07 -5.73
N ALA A 71 -5.36 -15.14 -6.30
CA ALA A 71 -3.99 -15.60 -6.04
C ALA A 71 -3.17 -15.76 -7.33
N VAL A 72 -3.59 -16.64 -8.24
CA VAL A 72 -2.75 -17.05 -9.38
C VAL A 72 -2.39 -15.88 -10.29
N ILE A 73 -3.38 -15.12 -10.77
CA ILE A 73 -3.17 -13.97 -11.65
C ILE A 73 -2.31 -12.88 -10.96
N PRO A 74 -2.69 -12.36 -9.76
CA PRO A 74 -1.95 -11.28 -9.15
C PRO A 74 -0.53 -11.69 -8.74
N ASP A 75 -0.31 -12.92 -8.25
CA ASP A 75 1.02 -13.38 -7.86
C ASP A 75 1.92 -13.65 -9.07
N THR A 76 1.35 -14.18 -10.17
CA THR A 76 2.09 -14.32 -11.43
C THR A 76 2.51 -12.96 -11.97
N MET A 77 1.58 -12.00 -12.02
CA MET A 77 1.90 -10.64 -12.44
C MET A 77 2.93 -9.98 -11.53
N ARG A 78 2.80 -10.19 -10.22
CA ARG A 78 3.77 -9.69 -9.25
C ARG A 78 5.16 -10.26 -9.54
N PHE A 79 5.27 -11.57 -9.70
CA PHE A 79 6.54 -12.26 -10.01
C PHE A 79 7.19 -11.71 -11.29
N LEU A 80 6.41 -11.61 -12.38
CA LEU A 80 6.91 -11.13 -13.68
C LEU A 80 7.38 -9.67 -13.64
N PHE A 81 6.71 -8.81 -12.86
CA PHE A 81 6.99 -7.37 -12.84
C PHE A 81 7.95 -6.92 -11.74
N ILE A 82 8.32 -7.76 -10.76
CA ILE A 82 9.33 -7.39 -9.74
C ILE A 82 10.63 -6.85 -10.37
N PRO A 83 11.26 -7.51 -11.37
CA PRO A 83 12.50 -7.01 -11.98
C PRO A 83 12.32 -5.66 -12.69
N PHE A 84 11.15 -5.45 -13.32
CA PHE A 84 10.81 -4.18 -13.97
C PHE A 84 10.77 -3.05 -12.95
N TRP A 85 10.06 -3.26 -11.83
CA TRP A 85 9.95 -2.26 -10.77
C TRP A 85 11.25 -2.01 -10.03
N ALA A 86 12.09 -3.03 -9.82
CA ALA A 86 13.40 -2.87 -9.19
C ALA A 86 14.29 -1.91 -10.01
N ARG A 87 14.41 -2.16 -11.32
CA ARG A 87 15.17 -1.27 -12.22
C ARG A 87 14.61 0.15 -12.25
N LEU A 88 13.29 0.28 -12.21
CA LEU A 88 12.63 1.58 -12.23
C LEU A 88 12.81 2.33 -10.90
N PHE A 89 12.82 1.63 -9.77
CA PHE A 89 13.08 2.20 -8.44
C PHE A 89 14.47 2.83 -8.35
N ASP A 90 15.48 2.20 -8.97
CA ASP A 90 16.86 2.70 -8.95
C ASP A 90 17.06 3.96 -9.81
N ARG A 91 16.22 4.14 -10.85
CA ARG A 91 16.40 5.21 -11.85
C ARG A 91 15.45 6.40 -11.67
N MET A 92 14.37 6.24 -10.93
CA MET A 92 13.31 7.24 -10.84
C MET A 92 13.22 7.84 -9.43
N ASN A 93 12.73 9.08 -9.37
CA ASN A 93 12.35 9.70 -8.11
C ASN A 93 11.35 8.80 -7.37
N PHE A 94 11.62 8.55 -6.09
CA PHE A 94 10.83 7.67 -5.26
C PHE A 94 9.36 8.10 -5.14
N ILE A 95 9.09 9.40 -5.04
CA ILE A 95 7.75 9.95 -4.97
C ILE A 95 7.01 9.72 -6.28
N ALA A 96 7.65 9.96 -7.42
CA ALA A 96 7.05 9.70 -8.73
C ALA A 96 6.71 8.21 -8.92
N LEU A 97 7.62 7.31 -8.51
CA LEU A 97 7.35 5.86 -8.48
C LEU A 97 6.12 5.54 -7.64
N ARG A 98 6.04 6.17 -6.46
CA ARG A 98 4.96 5.96 -5.52
C ARG A 98 3.61 6.40 -6.07
N MET A 99 3.58 7.54 -6.76
CA MET A 99 2.39 8.06 -7.43
C MET A 99 1.90 7.12 -8.54
N ILE A 100 2.81 6.60 -9.38
CA ILE A 100 2.46 5.62 -10.42
C ILE A 100 1.85 4.37 -9.78
N LEU A 101 2.45 3.86 -8.69
CA LEU A 101 1.94 2.70 -7.96
C LEU A 101 0.53 2.95 -7.39
N ASN A 102 0.27 4.14 -6.82
CA ASN A 102 -1.07 4.49 -6.34
C ASN A 102 -2.10 4.47 -7.47
N VAL A 103 -1.76 5.00 -8.65
CA VAL A 103 -2.65 5.01 -9.81
C VAL A 103 -2.93 3.59 -10.29
N ILE A 104 -1.89 2.74 -10.38
CA ILE A 104 -2.05 1.33 -10.76
C ILE A 104 -2.95 0.58 -9.76
N PHE A 105 -2.72 0.76 -8.46
CA PHE A 105 -3.59 0.16 -7.45
C PHE A 105 -5.01 0.68 -7.52
N GLY A 106 -5.19 1.99 -7.76
CA GLY A 106 -6.50 2.62 -7.89
C GLY A 106 -7.26 2.04 -9.06
N MET A 107 -6.66 2.04 -10.25
CA MET A 107 -7.25 1.40 -11.43
C MET A 107 -7.55 -0.08 -11.20
N GLY A 108 -6.63 -0.82 -10.58
CA GLY A 108 -6.80 -2.23 -10.29
C GLY A 108 -8.00 -2.52 -9.38
N ILE A 109 -8.13 -1.80 -8.26
CA ILE A 109 -9.27 -1.94 -7.34
C ILE A 109 -10.57 -1.44 -8.00
N GLY A 110 -10.52 -0.32 -8.72
CA GLY A 110 -11.66 0.20 -9.46
C GLY A 110 -12.22 -0.83 -10.43
N LEU A 111 -11.39 -1.35 -11.33
CA LEU A 111 -11.80 -2.37 -12.31
C LEU A 111 -12.30 -3.66 -11.64
N TYR A 112 -11.71 -4.04 -10.50
CA TYR A 112 -12.12 -5.24 -9.77
C TYR A 112 -13.57 -5.16 -9.28
N PHE A 113 -14.03 -4.00 -8.82
CA PHE A 113 -15.37 -3.84 -8.22
C PHE A 113 -16.39 -3.13 -9.12
N LEU A 114 -15.95 -2.50 -10.22
CA LEU A 114 -16.84 -1.72 -11.10
C LEU A 114 -17.78 -2.59 -11.94
N THR A 115 -17.39 -3.83 -12.21
CA THR A 115 -18.12 -4.74 -13.11
C THR A 115 -18.18 -6.16 -12.58
N ARG A 116 -19.08 -6.94 -13.18
CA ARG A 116 -19.22 -8.39 -12.96
C ARG A 116 -18.54 -9.21 -14.06
N GLU A 117 -18.06 -8.55 -15.11
CA GLU A 117 -17.41 -9.21 -16.24
C GLU A 117 -16.07 -9.86 -15.82
N PRO A 118 -15.94 -11.20 -15.89
CA PRO A 118 -14.77 -11.92 -15.40
C PRO A 118 -13.45 -11.42 -16.00
N ALA A 119 -13.45 -11.04 -17.28
CA ALA A 119 -12.24 -10.57 -17.96
C ALA A 119 -11.74 -9.24 -17.37
N VAL A 120 -12.65 -8.34 -17.00
CA VAL A 120 -12.31 -7.04 -16.42
C VAL A 120 -11.87 -7.19 -14.97
N ILE A 121 -12.49 -8.09 -14.21
CA ILE A 121 -12.06 -8.43 -12.84
C ILE A 121 -10.64 -9.02 -12.88
N ALA A 122 -10.36 -9.91 -13.84
CA ALA A 122 -9.03 -10.48 -14.05
C ALA A 122 -7.99 -9.40 -14.38
N LEU A 123 -8.34 -8.43 -15.23
CA LEU A 123 -7.49 -7.27 -15.51
C LEU A 123 -7.24 -6.42 -14.26
N GLY A 124 -8.28 -6.14 -13.48
CA GLY A 124 -8.14 -5.43 -12.20
C GLY A 124 -7.20 -6.14 -11.24
N SER A 125 -7.33 -7.47 -11.13
CA SER A 125 -6.44 -8.29 -10.31
C SER A 125 -4.99 -8.31 -10.82
N ALA A 126 -4.80 -8.40 -12.13
CA ALA A 126 -3.48 -8.32 -12.75
C ALA A 126 -2.79 -6.99 -12.42
N LEU A 127 -3.50 -5.87 -12.53
CA LEU A 127 -3.00 -4.55 -12.16
C LEU A 127 -2.66 -4.45 -10.67
N ILE A 128 -3.48 -5.02 -9.79
CA ILE A 128 -3.18 -5.10 -8.35
C ILE A 128 -1.87 -5.87 -8.12
N GLY A 129 -1.66 -7.00 -8.82
CA GLY A 129 -0.42 -7.77 -8.78
C GLY A 129 0.81 -6.98 -9.24
N ILE A 130 0.69 -6.28 -10.37
CA ILE A 130 1.72 -5.37 -10.89
C ILE A 130 2.02 -4.26 -9.86
N GLY A 131 0.98 -3.68 -9.25
CA GLY A 131 1.13 -2.69 -8.18
C GLY A 131 1.85 -3.24 -6.96
N PHE A 132 1.55 -4.48 -6.54
CA PHE A 132 2.22 -5.13 -5.41
C PHE A 132 3.70 -5.44 -5.67
N ALA A 133 4.09 -5.70 -6.91
CA ALA A 133 5.50 -5.87 -7.26
C ALA A 133 6.31 -4.63 -6.87
N GLY A 134 5.99 -3.46 -7.42
CA GLY A 134 6.69 -2.22 -7.08
C GLY A 134 6.37 -1.70 -5.67
N GLY A 135 5.14 -1.92 -5.21
CA GLY A 135 4.71 -1.57 -3.86
C GLY A 135 5.53 -2.24 -2.78
N SER A 136 5.91 -3.51 -2.96
CA SER A 136 6.74 -4.24 -1.99
C SER A 136 8.15 -3.66 -1.87
N ILE A 137 8.75 -3.25 -2.99
CA ILE A 137 10.06 -2.60 -3.04
C ILE A 137 9.98 -1.22 -2.35
N ALA A 138 9.00 -0.41 -2.76
CA ALA A 138 8.78 0.90 -2.18
C ALA A 138 8.49 0.82 -0.66
N TRP A 139 7.68 -0.15 -0.23
CA TRP A 139 7.32 -0.33 1.19
C TRP A 139 8.53 -0.68 2.04
N GLY A 140 9.46 -1.49 1.53
CA GLY A 140 10.67 -1.90 2.27
C GLY A 140 11.75 -0.83 2.34
N LEU A 141 11.82 0.05 1.33
CA LEU A 141 12.97 0.96 1.17
C LEU A 141 12.64 2.44 1.40
N TRP A 142 11.37 2.86 1.42
CA TRP A 142 11.07 4.29 1.49
C TRP A 142 11.59 4.94 2.77
N VAL A 143 11.48 4.26 3.90
CA VAL A 143 11.87 4.78 5.21
C VAL A 143 13.36 5.12 5.26
N THR A 144 14.19 4.36 4.55
CA THR A 144 15.65 4.58 4.54
C THR A 144 16.03 5.91 3.88
N LYS A 145 15.15 6.48 3.03
CA LYS A 145 15.36 7.80 2.43
C LYS A 145 15.07 8.96 3.40
N TYR A 146 14.26 8.74 4.43
CA TYR A 146 13.86 9.79 5.39
C TYR A 146 14.54 9.62 6.75
N ALA A 147 14.85 8.40 7.16
CA ALA A 147 15.39 8.13 8.47
C ALA A 147 16.84 8.65 8.60
N PRO A 148 17.19 9.32 9.71
CA PRO A 148 18.58 9.65 10.01
C PRO A 148 19.47 8.39 10.13
N PRO A 149 20.81 8.52 9.93
CA PRO A 149 21.74 7.40 10.06
C PRO A 149 21.55 6.64 11.38
N GLY A 150 21.46 5.31 11.29
CA GLY A 150 21.24 4.44 12.46
C GLY A 150 19.81 4.42 13.02
N LYS A 151 18.85 5.17 12.46
CA LYS A 151 17.45 5.21 12.94
C LYS A 151 16.43 4.54 12.01
N ALA A 152 16.85 3.97 10.89
CA ALA A 152 15.97 3.34 9.91
C ALA A 152 15.03 2.28 10.52
N ALA A 153 15.55 1.40 11.38
CA ALA A 153 14.73 0.40 12.06
C ALA A 153 13.64 1.02 12.95
N ALA A 154 13.96 2.12 13.65
CA ALA A 154 13.00 2.81 14.51
C ALA A 154 11.88 3.46 13.69
N TYR A 155 12.20 4.12 12.57
CA TYR A 155 11.19 4.70 11.69
C TYR A 155 10.35 3.62 10.99
N MET A 156 10.99 2.51 10.59
CA MET A 156 10.30 1.38 9.98
C MET A 156 9.33 0.74 10.96
N SER A 157 9.70 0.67 12.25
CA SER A 157 8.80 0.16 13.29
C SER A 157 7.49 0.96 13.36
N VAL A 158 7.55 2.29 13.24
CA VAL A 158 6.35 3.16 13.23
C VAL A 158 5.47 2.86 12.02
N HIS A 159 6.07 2.75 10.83
CA HIS A 159 5.36 2.41 9.59
C HIS A 159 4.71 1.03 9.66
N VAL A 160 5.42 0.03 10.19
CA VAL A 160 4.92 -1.33 10.38
C VAL A 160 3.80 -1.36 11.42
N SER A 161 3.93 -0.63 12.54
CA SER A 161 2.86 -0.53 13.55
C SER A 161 1.58 0.05 12.97
N LEU A 162 1.67 1.14 12.21
CA LEU A 162 0.51 1.71 11.51
C LEU A 162 -0.05 0.76 10.45
N THR A 163 0.81 -0.06 9.82
CA THR A 163 0.38 -1.14 8.91
C THR A 163 -0.41 -2.22 9.66
N GLY A 164 0.01 -2.59 10.88
CA GLY A 164 -0.71 -3.52 11.74
C GLY A 164 -2.09 -2.98 12.14
N ILE A 165 -2.18 -1.72 12.56
CA ILE A 165 -3.45 -1.08 12.94
C ILE A 165 -4.45 -1.11 11.78
N ARG A 166 -4.04 -0.68 10.58
CA ARG A 166 -4.93 -0.73 9.41
C ARG A 166 -5.21 -2.16 8.93
N GLY A 167 -4.30 -3.12 9.18
CA GLY A 167 -4.53 -4.53 8.88
C GLY A 167 -5.55 -5.18 9.81
N ALA A 168 -5.60 -4.77 11.08
CA ALA A 168 -6.59 -5.23 12.04
C ALA A 168 -7.97 -4.57 11.81
N LEU A 169 -8.00 -3.25 11.65
CA LEU A 169 -9.25 -2.48 11.54
C LEU A 169 -9.83 -2.47 10.12
N GLY A 170 -8.97 -2.54 9.10
CA GLY A 170 -9.35 -2.41 7.69
C GLY A 170 -10.45 -3.39 7.28
N PRO A 171 -10.28 -4.70 7.48
CA PRO A 171 -11.32 -5.70 7.17
C PRO A 171 -12.68 -5.40 7.80
N MET A 172 -12.69 -5.06 9.11
CA MET A 172 -13.92 -4.77 9.84
C MET A 172 -14.66 -3.56 9.26
N ILE A 173 -13.93 -2.47 9.04
CA ILE A 173 -14.47 -1.26 8.43
C ILE A 173 -14.90 -1.53 6.99
N GLY A 174 -14.15 -2.34 6.25
CA GLY A 174 -14.45 -2.72 4.87
C GLY A 174 -15.78 -3.45 4.74
N PHE A 175 -15.98 -4.53 5.52
CA PHE A 175 -17.24 -5.28 5.53
C PHE A 175 -18.41 -4.43 6.01
N TRP A 176 -18.22 -3.55 6.99
CA TRP A 176 -19.27 -2.61 7.37
C TRP A 176 -19.62 -1.66 6.22
N THR A 177 -18.61 -1.06 5.58
CA THR A 177 -18.78 -0.03 4.54
C THR A 177 -19.44 -0.59 3.29
N ILE A 178 -19.00 -1.75 2.79
CA ILE A 178 -19.54 -2.35 1.56
C ILE A 178 -21.03 -2.68 1.69
N ASN A 179 -21.51 -3.04 2.88
CA ASN A 179 -22.93 -3.28 3.14
C ASN A 179 -23.77 -2.00 3.09
N GLN A 180 -23.17 -0.82 3.32
CA GLN A 180 -23.87 0.46 3.24
C GLN A 180 -23.89 1.04 1.83
N ILE A 181 -22.75 0.97 1.13
CA ILE A 181 -22.58 1.68 -0.15
C ILE A 181 -22.54 0.74 -1.38
N GLY A 182 -22.41 -0.56 -1.17
CA GLY A 182 -22.26 -1.56 -2.23
C GLY A 182 -20.84 -1.66 -2.82
N PRO A 183 -20.57 -2.71 -3.63
CA PRO A 183 -19.24 -3.03 -4.13
C PRO A 183 -18.68 -1.96 -5.07
N VAL A 184 -19.49 -1.44 -6.00
CA VAL A 184 -19.05 -0.44 -6.98
C VAL A 184 -18.58 0.84 -6.27
N ASN A 185 -19.38 1.36 -5.34
CA ASN A 185 -19.01 2.56 -4.58
C ASN A 185 -17.82 2.31 -3.66
N MET A 186 -17.66 1.10 -3.12
CA MET A 186 -16.48 0.71 -2.35
C MET A 186 -15.20 0.76 -3.20
N GLY A 187 -15.28 0.26 -4.44
CA GLY A 187 -14.20 0.37 -5.43
C GLY A 187 -13.86 1.82 -5.74
N LEU A 188 -14.87 2.64 -6.05
CA LEU A 188 -14.71 4.07 -6.35
C LEU A 188 -14.14 4.86 -5.16
N LEU A 189 -14.60 4.56 -3.95
CA LEU A 189 -14.10 5.19 -2.72
C LEU A 189 -12.61 4.86 -2.51
N SER A 190 -12.23 3.59 -2.70
CA SER A 190 -10.84 3.16 -2.63
C SER A 190 -9.98 3.85 -3.70
N CYS A 191 -10.50 3.99 -4.93
CA CYS A 191 -9.85 4.76 -6.00
C CYS A 191 -9.66 6.22 -5.60
N GLY A 192 -10.70 6.86 -5.06
CA GLY A 192 -10.67 8.24 -4.59
C GLY A 192 -9.62 8.46 -3.50
N MET A 193 -9.52 7.53 -2.55
CA MET A 193 -8.48 7.56 -1.52
C MET A 193 -7.07 7.44 -2.11
N MET A 194 -6.87 6.63 -3.15
CA MET A 194 -5.57 6.50 -3.83
C MET A 194 -5.22 7.73 -4.67
N ILE A 195 -6.20 8.35 -5.32
CA ILE A 195 -6.03 9.63 -6.01
C ILE A 195 -5.68 10.73 -5.00
N LEU A 196 -6.39 10.80 -3.87
CA LEU A 196 -6.09 11.74 -2.79
C LEU A 196 -4.67 11.55 -2.27
N ALA A 197 -4.28 10.31 -1.95
CA ALA A 197 -2.92 10.01 -1.50
C ALA A 197 -1.86 10.38 -2.56
N THR A 198 -2.20 10.25 -3.84
CA THR A 198 -1.33 10.67 -4.96
C THR A 198 -1.21 12.19 -5.04
N ALA A 199 -2.32 12.91 -4.90
CA ALA A 199 -2.34 14.37 -4.91
C ALA A 199 -1.55 14.95 -3.73
N MET A 200 -1.66 14.34 -2.55
CA MET A 200 -0.86 14.70 -1.37
C MET A 200 0.64 14.50 -1.59
N LEU A 201 1.07 13.61 -2.49
CA LEU A 201 2.49 13.41 -2.79
C LEU A 201 3.07 14.43 -3.77
N ILE A 202 2.23 15.23 -4.46
CA ILE A 202 2.69 16.20 -5.47
C ILE A 202 3.70 17.23 -4.91
N PRO A 203 3.46 17.86 -3.74
CA PRO A 203 4.40 18.83 -3.16
C PRO A 203 5.78 18.21 -2.84
N GLU A 204 5.82 16.91 -2.54
CA GLU A 204 7.03 16.19 -2.13
C GLU A 204 7.93 15.76 -3.32
N ILE A 205 7.44 15.88 -4.56
CA ILE A 205 8.21 15.54 -5.77
C ILE A 205 9.53 16.34 -5.83
N GLY A 206 9.49 17.62 -5.45
CA GLY A 206 10.64 18.52 -5.47
C GLY A 206 11.68 18.23 -4.37
N LEU A 207 11.25 17.69 -3.23
CA LEU A 207 12.11 17.37 -2.10
C LEU A 207 12.95 16.11 -2.36
N GLY A 208 12.42 15.16 -3.12
CA GLY A 208 13.17 13.97 -3.55
C GLY A 208 14.39 14.23 -4.45
N LYS A 209 14.57 15.46 -4.97
CA LYS A 209 15.78 15.86 -5.71
C LYS A 209 16.92 16.36 -4.80
N ARG A 210 16.66 16.72 -3.54
CA ARG A 210 17.66 17.33 -2.64
C ARG A 210 18.57 16.33 -1.91
N GLN A 211 18.23 15.05 -1.85
CA GLN A 211 18.99 14.03 -1.12
C GLN A 211 19.96 13.21 -1.99
N THR A 212 20.05 13.50 -3.29
CA THR A 212 20.98 12.85 -4.24
C THR A 212 22.26 13.64 -4.49
N SER A 213 22.48 14.75 -3.78
CA SER A 213 23.77 15.44 -3.83
C SER A 213 24.72 14.80 -2.82
N PRO A 214 25.91 14.31 -3.25
CA PRO A 214 26.91 13.73 -2.36
C PRO A 214 27.43 14.73 -1.32
#